data_AF-A0A653C522-F1
#
_entry.id   AF-A0A653C522-F1
#
_cell.length_a   1.000
_cell.length_b   1.000
_cell.length_c   1.000
_cell.angle_alpha   90.00
_cell.angle_beta   90.00
_cell.angle_gamma   90.00
#
_symmetry.space_group_name_H-M   'P 1'
#
loop_
_entity.id
_entity.type
_entity.pdbx_description
1 polymer ?
#
loop_
_entity_poly.entity_id
_entity_poly.type
_entity_poly.pdbx_seq_one_letter_code
_entity_poly.pdbx_strand_id
1 'polypeptide(L)'
;MCLLYAAIFLSYFIDSFQCEFSDFSIIQTFFNRSILGSNVSVSDLPPIFHIDENYEKCKEQGKLFCKVTIVLQNGNSTSPYWKLIEETIQDPRSYNHNELFQAICIEDFCPEVEGWKGEAVDSLKPYLSQCYAEKYKHLGLIARVSALRCSRRDIEYQAGILDYSILSVVMLFISDNLCNTIIYYLESMESYTGCSLQGKNAAREKTLLDYSDKICGNSLGQCNGDLDRQGQVYFLKYFSAQQ
;
A
#
# COMPACT_ATOMS: atom_id res chain seq x y z
N MET A 1 -10.46 -28.43 -1.32
CA MET A 1 -11.54 -27.42 -1.26
C MET A 1 -11.03 -25.98 -1.36
N CYS A 2 -9.81 -25.63 -0.91
CA CYS A 2 -9.27 -24.26 -1.07
C CYS A 2 -9.07 -23.81 -2.53
N LEU A 3 -8.74 -24.71 -3.45
CA LEU A 3 -8.55 -24.38 -4.88
C LEU A 3 -9.84 -23.95 -5.61
N LEU A 4 -11.00 -24.43 -5.16
CA LEU A 4 -12.30 -24.02 -5.70
C LEU A 4 -12.74 -22.64 -5.18
N TYR A 5 -12.33 -22.29 -3.96
CA TYR A 5 -12.57 -20.95 -3.41
C TYR A 5 -11.62 -19.89 -4.01
N ALA A 6 -10.40 -20.26 -4.37
CA ALA A 6 -9.46 -19.35 -5.06
C ALA A 6 -9.99 -18.89 -6.44
N ALA A 7 -10.67 -19.77 -7.17
CA ALA A 7 -11.27 -19.43 -8.47
C ALA A 7 -12.48 -18.49 -8.35
N ILE A 8 -13.29 -18.64 -7.30
CA ILE A 8 -14.42 -17.74 -7.00
C ILE A 8 -13.89 -16.39 -6.48
N PHE A 9 -12.79 -16.37 -5.74
CA PHE A 9 -12.16 -15.13 -5.29
C PHE A 9 -11.56 -14.34 -6.47
N LEU A 10 -10.97 -15.02 -7.46
CA LEU A 10 -10.44 -14.38 -8.69
C LEU A 10 -11.52 -13.63 -9.50
N SER A 11 -12.78 -14.10 -9.49
CA SER A 11 -13.87 -13.36 -10.15
C SER A 11 -14.41 -12.18 -9.33
N TYR A 12 -14.28 -12.19 -7.99
CA TYR A 12 -14.62 -11.04 -7.14
C TYR A 12 -13.49 -10.00 -7.04
N PHE A 13 -12.24 -10.42 -7.28
CA PHE A 13 -11.06 -9.56 -7.17
C PHE A 13 -10.92 -8.58 -8.34
N ILE A 14 -11.49 -8.88 -9.51
CA ILE A 14 -11.49 -7.98 -10.67
C ILE A 14 -12.43 -6.79 -10.46
N ASP A 15 -13.52 -6.94 -9.69
CA ASP A 15 -14.48 -5.86 -9.44
C ASP A 15 -14.12 -4.98 -8.22
N SER A 16 -13.26 -5.47 -7.31
CA SER A 16 -12.94 -4.75 -6.05
C SER A 16 -11.72 -3.82 -6.15
N PHE A 17 -10.96 -3.87 -7.26
CA PHE A 17 -9.72 -3.10 -7.40
C PHE A 17 -9.90 -1.60 -7.69
N GLN A 18 -11.13 -1.09 -7.72
CA GLN A 18 -11.42 0.34 -7.91
C GLN A 18 -11.65 1.15 -6.62
N CYS A 19 -11.58 0.56 -5.41
CA CYS A 19 -11.97 1.27 -4.19
C CYS A 19 -10.96 1.39 -3.05
N GLU A 20 -9.73 0.87 -3.12
CA GLU A 20 -8.77 1.00 -2.02
C GLU A 20 -7.40 1.52 -2.48
N PHE A 21 -7.35 2.79 -2.88
CA PHE A 21 -6.11 3.57 -2.90
C PHE A 21 -6.35 4.92 -2.22
N SER A 22 -6.67 4.88 -0.94
CA SER A 22 -6.71 6.07 -0.10
C SER A 22 -6.40 5.66 1.34
N ASP A 23 -5.12 5.47 1.65
CA ASP A 23 -4.52 5.82 2.95
C ASP A 23 -3.09 5.30 3.04
N PHE A 24 -2.17 6.04 2.42
CA PHE A 24 -0.74 5.97 2.73
C PHE A 24 -0.30 7.32 3.29
N SER A 25 -0.75 7.66 4.49
CA SER A 25 -0.38 8.90 5.21
C SER A 25 0.70 8.71 6.29
N ILE A 26 1.47 7.61 6.24
CA ILE A 26 2.44 7.27 7.32
C ILE A 26 3.90 7.65 7.00
N ILE A 27 4.20 8.29 5.85
CA ILE A 27 5.60 8.64 5.48
C ILE A 27 5.95 10.14 5.72
N GLN A 28 5.07 10.94 6.34
CA GLN A 28 5.36 12.39 6.49
C GLN A 28 6.10 12.83 7.76
N THR A 29 6.42 11.95 8.71
CA THR A 29 6.94 12.39 10.03
C THR A 29 8.46 12.42 10.18
N PHE A 30 9.26 12.07 9.17
CA PHE A 30 10.73 12.00 9.31
C PHE A 30 11.52 13.22 8.81
N PHE A 31 10.90 14.21 8.16
CA PHE A 31 11.62 15.32 7.53
C PHE A 31 11.56 16.68 8.23
N ASN A 32 11.09 16.76 9.48
CA ASN A 32 11.08 18.01 10.24
C ASN A 32 12.17 18.04 11.32
N ARG A 33 13.43 17.95 10.89
CA ARG A 33 14.55 18.45 11.69
C ARG A 33 14.97 19.78 11.11
N SER A 34 14.50 20.86 11.74
CA SER A 34 14.88 22.23 11.41
C SER A 34 16.39 22.36 11.36
N ILE A 35 16.93 22.59 10.17
CA ILE A 35 18.32 22.97 9.98
C ILE A 35 18.43 24.41 10.51
N LEU A 36 19.16 24.54 11.63
CA LEU A 36 19.37 25.78 12.37
C LEU A 36 20.32 26.69 11.57
N GLY A 37 19.83 27.85 11.13
CA GLY A 37 20.71 28.99 10.83
C GLY A 37 20.33 29.91 9.68
N SER A 38 19.32 29.58 8.86
CA SER A 38 18.96 30.41 7.70
C SER A 38 17.48 30.83 7.72
N ASN A 39 17.16 32.02 7.20
CA ASN A 39 15.78 32.50 6.99
C ASN A 39 15.06 31.74 5.85
N VAL A 40 15.71 30.74 5.25
CA VAL A 40 15.21 29.91 4.16
C VAL A 40 14.91 28.52 4.71
N SER A 41 13.73 28.01 4.41
CA SER A 41 13.31 26.67 4.83
C SER A 41 13.76 25.62 3.82
N VAL A 42 13.91 24.37 4.27
CA VAL A 42 14.22 23.23 3.37
C VAL A 42 13.12 23.06 2.31
N SER A 43 11.89 23.42 2.63
CA SER A 43 10.74 23.46 1.70
C SER A 43 10.90 24.47 0.55
N ASP A 44 11.78 25.46 0.68
CA ASP A 44 12.05 26.46 -0.36
C ASP A 44 13.18 26.02 -1.31
N LEU A 45 13.84 24.89 -1.04
CA LEU A 45 14.84 24.33 -1.94
C LEU A 45 14.19 23.70 -3.17
N PRO A 46 14.88 23.70 -4.32
CA PRO A 46 14.46 22.93 -5.47
C PRO A 46 14.23 21.46 -5.08
N PRO A 47 13.13 20.84 -5.56
CA PRO A 47 12.87 19.44 -5.28
C PRO A 47 13.96 18.55 -5.90
N ILE A 48 14.45 17.59 -5.11
CA ILE A 48 15.45 16.61 -5.56
C ILE A 48 14.89 15.76 -6.70
N PHE A 49 13.65 15.31 -6.57
CA PHE A 49 12.96 14.53 -7.59
C PHE A 49 11.77 15.34 -8.11
N HIS A 50 11.74 15.57 -9.41
CA HIS A 50 10.63 16.27 -10.05
C HIS A 50 10.26 15.60 -11.36
N ILE A 51 8.96 15.45 -11.58
CA ILE A 51 8.40 15.02 -12.86
C ILE A 51 7.50 16.16 -13.30
N ASP A 52 7.78 16.73 -14.46
CA ASP A 52 6.96 17.81 -15.01
C ASP A 52 5.52 17.30 -15.23
N GLU A 53 4.52 18.16 -14.98
CA GLU A 53 3.10 17.80 -15.10
C GLU A 53 2.73 17.28 -16.49
N ASN A 54 3.40 17.78 -17.53
CA ASN A 54 3.19 17.38 -18.91
C ASN A 54 4.09 16.23 -19.38
N TYR A 55 4.92 15.66 -18.50
CA TYR A 55 5.85 14.59 -18.87
C TYR A 55 5.15 13.40 -19.53
N GLU A 56 4.05 12.93 -18.92
CA GLU A 56 3.28 11.80 -19.46
C GLU A 56 2.56 12.16 -20.78
N LYS A 57 1.98 13.36 -20.87
CA LYS A 57 1.35 13.84 -22.12
C LYS A 57 2.37 13.96 -23.25
N CYS A 58 3.56 14.46 -22.95
CA CYS A 58 4.66 14.60 -23.89
C CYS A 58 5.09 13.24 -24.46
N LYS A 59 5.13 12.24 -23.58
CA LYS A 59 5.43 10.85 -23.92
C LYS A 59 4.34 10.23 -24.80
N GLU A 60 3.05 10.43 -24.48
CA GLU A 60 1.92 9.97 -25.31
C GLU A 60 1.91 10.62 -26.71
N GLN A 61 2.32 11.89 -26.79
CA GLN A 61 2.39 12.66 -28.05
C GLN A 61 3.62 12.30 -28.90
N GLY A 62 4.50 11.40 -28.44
CA GLY A 62 5.74 11.06 -29.15
C GLY A 62 6.75 12.21 -29.22
N LYS A 63 6.61 13.21 -28.34
CA LYS A 63 7.54 14.33 -28.21
C LYS A 63 8.80 13.89 -27.47
N LEU A 64 9.84 14.72 -27.51
CA LEU A 64 11.11 14.43 -26.86
C LEU A 64 10.99 14.65 -25.35
N PHE A 65 11.04 13.57 -24.57
CA PHE A 65 11.08 13.60 -23.12
C PHE A 65 12.43 13.11 -22.61
N CYS A 66 12.90 13.66 -21.49
CA CYS A 66 14.23 13.35 -20.96
C CYS A 66 14.22 13.21 -19.44
N LYS A 67 15.04 12.27 -18.96
CA LYS A 67 15.48 12.21 -17.57
C LYS A 67 16.83 12.92 -17.47
N VAL A 68 16.89 13.94 -16.64
CA VAL A 68 18.02 14.87 -16.50
C VAL A 68 18.54 14.81 -15.09
N THR A 69 19.86 14.70 -14.95
CA THR A 69 20.55 14.90 -13.68
C THR A 69 21.25 16.24 -13.72
N ILE A 70 20.94 17.10 -12.74
CA ILE A 70 21.40 18.48 -12.66
C ILE A 70 22.25 18.62 -11.41
N VAL A 71 23.41 19.24 -11.53
CA VAL A 71 24.25 19.60 -10.39
C VAL A 71 24.13 21.10 -10.16
N LEU A 72 23.68 21.46 -8.97
CA LEU A 72 23.66 22.83 -8.47
C LEU A 72 25.03 23.20 -7.93
N GLN A 73 25.44 24.44 -8.22
CA GLN A 73 26.71 25.03 -7.82
C GLN A 73 26.47 26.43 -7.28
N ASN A 74 27.43 26.90 -6.49
CA ASN A 74 27.43 28.26 -5.98
C ASN A 74 27.52 29.27 -7.13
N GLY A 75 26.44 29.99 -7.40
CA GLY A 75 26.42 31.10 -8.36
C GLY A 75 26.74 32.45 -7.74
N ASN A 76 26.44 32.60 -6.46
CA ASN A 76 26.69 33.81 -5.69
C ASN A 76 27.04 33.40 -4.25
N SER A 77 28.24 33.76 -3.80
CA SER A 77 28.76 33.43 -2.46
C SER A 77 27.89 33.90 -1.30
N THR A 78 26.94 34.80 -1.56
CA THR A 78 25.99 35.32 -0.57
C THR A 78 24.61 34.64 -0.61
N SER A 79 24.37 33.68 -1.51
CA SER A 79 23.06 33.00 -1.61
C SER A 79 22.74 32.22 -0.33
N PRO A 80 21.59 32.49 0.32
CA PRO A 80 21.14 31.72 1.47
C PRO A 80 20.77 30.27 1.08
N TYR A 81 20.34 30.05 -0.17
CA TYR A 81 20.01 28.72 -0.69
C TYR A 81 21.25 27.84 -0.83
N TRP A 82 22.38 28.40 -1.31
CA TRP A 82 23.62 27.63 -1.42
C TRP A 82 24.14 27.17 -0.05
N LYS A 83 24.05 28.03 0.96
CA LYS A 83 24.46 27.67 2.34
C LYS A 83 23.66 26.49 2.86
N LEU A 84 22.34 26.51 2.65
CA LEU A 84 21.48 25.41 3.07
C LEU A 84 21.80 24.12 2.30
N ILE A 85 22.03 24.21 0.99
CA ILE A 85 22.47 23.05 0.18
C ILE A 85 23.80 22.51 0.72
N GLU A 86 24.78 23.38 0.98
CA GLU A 86 26.10 23.01 1.51
C GLU A 86 26.01 22.29 2.86
N GLU A 87 25.14 22.74 3.76
CA GLU A 87 24.85 22.08 5.03
C GLU A 87 24.26 20.67 4.81
N THR A 88 23.34 20.51 3.86
CA THR A 88 22.76 19.19 3.54
C THR A 88 23.74 18.23 2.88
N ILE A 89 24.75 18.72 2.16
CA ILE A 89 25.83 17.89 1.58
C ILE A 89 26.72 17.33 2.69
N GLN A 90 27.00 18.15 3.72
CA GLN A 90 27.91 17.78 4.81
C GLN A 90 27.27 16.82 5.82
N ASP A 91 25.94 16.82 5.94
CA ASP A 91 25.23 15.91 6.83
C ASP A 91 24.96 14.55 6.17
N PRO A 92 25.55 13.44 6.66
CA PRO A 92 25.32 12.10 6.11
C PRO A 92 23.89 11.58 6.31
N ARG A 93 23.07 12.26 7.13
CA ARG A 93 21.66 11.90 7.35
C ARG A 93 20.70 12.70 6.47
N SER A 94 21.21 13.64 5.70
CA SER A 94 20.44 14.47 4.79
C SER A 94 20.60 13.97 3.35
N TYR A 95 19.58 14.19 2.53
CA TYR A 95 19.71 13.95 1.10
C TYR A 95 20.60 15.02 0.49
N ASN A 96 21.37 14.62 -0.52
CA ASN A 96 22.23 15.54 -1.25
C ASN A 96 21.38 16.46 -2.13
N HIS A 97 21.15 17.71 -1.69
CA HIS A 97 20.39 18.70 -2.46
C HIS A 97 21.24 19.39 -3.54
N ASN A 98 22.49 19.01 -3.74
CA ASN A 98 23.29 19.51 -4.86
C ASN A 98 22.97 18.81 -6.17
N GLU A 99 22.38 17.60 -6.13
CA GLU A 99 22.11 16.79 -7.30
C GLU A 99 20.59 16.58 -7.40
N LEU A 100 20.01 17.10 -8.48
CA LEU A 100 18.59 17.01 -8.75
C LEU A 100 18.34 16.06 -9.92
N PHE A 101 17.26 15.31 -9.84
CA PHE A 101 16.80 14.35 -10.84
C PHE A 101 15.43 14.78 -11.34
N GLN A 102 15.37 15.20 -12.61
CA GLN A 102 14.15 15.73 -13.21
C GLN A 102 13.75 14.95 -14.45
N ALA A 103 12.46 14.68 -14.59
CA ALA A 103 11.86 14.11 -15.78
C ALA A 103 11.05 15.22 -16.47
N ILE A 104 11.52 15.67 -17.63
CA ILE A 104 11.00 16.86 -18.30
C ILE A 104 10.54 16.55 -19.73
N CYS A 105 9.56 17.31 -20.19
CA CYS A 105 9.28 17.44 -21.62
C CYS A 105 10.14 18.56 -22.19
N ILE A 106 11.00 18.28 -23.17
CA ILE A 106 12.00 19.24 -23.64
C ILE A 106 11.34 20.47 -24.27
N GLU A 107 10.34 20.25 -25.11
CA GLU A 107 9.65 21.32 -25.85
C GLU A 107 8.92 22.27 -24.90
N ASP A 108 8.33 21.75 -23.83
CA ASP A 108 7.60 22.54 -22.84
C ASP A 108 8.56 23.29 -21.89
N PHE A 109 9.63 22.62 -21.46
CA PHE A 109 10.58 23.18 -20.50
C PHE A 109 11.53 24.20 -21.11
N CYS A 110 12.03 23.93 -22.32
CA CYS A 110 13.05 24.72 -22.98
C CYS A 110 12.63 24.90 -24.46
N PRO A 111 11.71 25.83 -24.76
CA PRO A 111 11.15 26.00 -26.10
C PRO A 111 12.20 26.41 -27.15
N GLU A 112 13.34 26.94 -26.72
CA GLU A 112 14.47 27.26 -27.62
C GLU A 112 15.04 26.03 -28.35
N VAL A 113 14.80 24.82 -27.83
CA VAL A 113 15.20 23.55 -28.44
C VAL A 113 14.01 22.76 -28.99
N GLU A 114 12.87 23.41 -29.23
CA GLU A 114 11.70 22.79 -29.84
C GLU A 114 12.05 22.16 -31.20
N GLY A 115 11.58 20.93 -31.43
CA GLY A 115 11.85 20.22 -32.68
C GLY A 115 13.29 19.72 -32.83
N TRP A 116 14.04 19.55 -31.73
CA TRP A 116 15.39 18.97 -31.75
C TRP A 116 15.46 17.64 -32.50
N LYS A 117 16.08 17.65 -33.69
CA LYS A 117 16.36 16.47 -34.53
C LYS A 117 17.80 16.00 -34.47
N GLY A 118 18.61 16.60 -33.58
CA GLY A 118 20.04 16.30 -33.49
C GLY A 118 20.29 14.81 -33.27
N GLU A 119 21.30 14.27 -33.96
CA GLU A 119 21.61 12.82 -33.95
C GLU A 119 22.13 12.33 -32.59
N ALA A 120 22.70 13.22 -31.77
CA ALA A 120 23.25 12.89 -30.45
C ALA A 120 22.53 13.63 -29.32
N VAL A 121 22.29 12.92 -28.21
CA VAL A 121 21.68 13.48 -26.99
C VAL A 121 22.64 14.43 -26.27
N ASP A 122 23.96 14.20 -26.37
CA ASP A 122 24.96 15.01 -25.66
C ASP A 122 25.03 16.47 -26.10
N SER A 123 24.70 16.77 -27.36
CA SER A 123 24.66 18.15 -27.86
C SER A 123 23.48 18.96 -27.32
N LEU A 124 22.50 18.33 -26.66
CA LEU A 124 21.39 19.01 -25.99
C LEU A 124 21.78 19.56 -24.59
N LYS A 125 22.82 18.99 -23.96
CA LYS A 125 23.29 19.38 -22.61
C LYS A 125 23.56 20.89 -22.43
N PRO A 126 24.28 21.61 -23.32
CA PRO A 126 24.56 23.03 -23.12
C PRO A 126 23.28 23.87 -23.14
N TYR A 127 22.37 23.61 -24.07
CA TYR A 127 21.08 24.32 -24.16
C TYR A 127 20.22 24.09 -22.91
N LEU A 128 20.10 22.83 -22.47
CA LEU A 128 19.39 22.52 -21.23
C LEU A 128 20.05 23.16 -20.00
N SER A 129 21.38 23.18 -19.94
CA SER A 129 22.10 23.83 -18.84
C SER A 129 21.80 25.33 -18.79
N GLN A 130 21.64 26.00 -19.93
CA GLN A 130 21.23 27.40 -20.00
C GLN A 130 19.80 27.60 -19.50
N CYS A 131 18.84 26.76 -19.94
CA CYS A 131 17.45 26.81 -19.46
C CYS A 131 17.37 26.57 -17.93
N TYR A 132 18.13 25.62 -17.40
CA TYR A 132 18.21 25.41 -15.95
C TYR A 132 18.93 26.53 -15.21
N ALA A 133 19.97 27.12 -15.79
CA ALA A 133 20.65 28.27 -15.20
C ALA A 133 19.68 29.45 -15.04
N GLU A 134 18.84 29.73 -16.04
CA GLU A 134 17.83 30.78 -15.93
C GLU A 134 16.74 30.42 -14.91
N LYS A 135 16.27 29.16 -14.88
CA LYS A 135 15.29 28.67 -13.89
C LYS A 135 15.74 28.95 -12.45
N TYR A 136 17.00 28.68 -12.12
CA TYR A 136 17.53 28.79 -10.75
C TYR A 136 18.29 30.08 -10.45
N LYS A 137 18.38 30.99 -11.42
CA LYS A 137 19.05 32.29 -11.30
C LYS A 137 18.54 33.14 -10.15
N HIS A 138 17.23 33.14 -9.93
CA HIS A 138 16.58 33.89 -8.85
C HIS A 138 17.01 33.41 -7.44
N LEU A 139 17.51 32.18 -7.32
CA LEU A 139 18.05 31.60 -6.09
C LEU A 139 19.56 31.88 -5.94
N GLY A 140 20.20 32.53 -6.91
CA GLY A 140 21.64 32.74 -6.94
C GLY A 140 22.45 31.44 -7.12
N LEU A 141 21.83 30.42 -7.74
CA LEU A 141 22.43 29.11 -7.98
C LEU A 141 22.79 28.96 -9.47
N ILE A 142 23.89 28.27 -9.75
CA ILE A 142 24.26 27.84 -11.11
C ILE A 142 23.86 26.38 -11.25
N ALA A 143 23.09 26.06 -12.28
CA ALA A 143 22.71 24.68 -12.58
C ALA A 143 23.45 24.18 -13.82
N ARG A 144 23.95 22.94 -13.76
CA ARG A 144 24.62 22.26 -14.89
C ARG A 144 24.07 20.87 -15.10
N VAL A 145 23.82 20.49 -16.34
CA VAL A 145 23.40 19.13 -16.68
C VAL A 145 24.59 18.18 -16.63
N SER A 146 24.58 17.22 -15.71
CA SER A 146 25.60 16.18 -15.57
C SER A 146 25.29 14.98 -16.46
N ALA A 147 24.07 14.45 -16.37
CA ALA A 147 23.62 13.30 -17.14
C ALA A 147 22.29 13.58 -17.82
N LEU A 148 22.10 12.97 -19.00
CA LEU A 148 20.91 13.17 -19.81
C LEU A 148 20.55 11.85 -20.50
N ARG A 149 19.30 11.43 -20.36
CA ARG A 149 18.73 10.28 -21.08
C ARG A 149 17.40 10.68 -21.69
N CYS A 150 17.37 10.76 -23.01
CA CYS A 150 16.20 11.21 -23.76
C CYS A 150 15.62 10.07 -24.59
N SER A 151 14.31 10.08 -24.75
CA SER A 151 13.61 9.21 -25.69
C SER A 151 12.41 9.92 -26.31
N ARG A 152 12.03 9.50 -27.51
CA ARG A 152 10.76 9.89 -28.17
C ARG A 152 9.73 8.77 -28.16
N ARG A 153 10.19 7.54 -27.93
CA ARG A 153 9.33 6.37 -27.81
C ARG A 153 9.35 5.93 -26.37
N ASP A 154 8.19 5.55 -25.88
CA ASP A 154 8.15 4.83 -24.63
C ASP A 154 9.04 3.61 -24.77
N ILE A 155 10.06 3.49 -23.91
CA ILE A 155 10.63 2.18 -23.68
C ILE A 155 9.61 1.55 -22.74
N GLU A 156 8.50 1.10 -23.32
CA GLU A 156 7.48 0.35 -22.62
C GLU A 156 8.23 -0.64 -21.75
N TYR A 157 8.04 -0.56 -20.44
CA TYR A 157 8.70 -1.49 -19.54
C TYR A 157 8.22 -2.89 -19.90
N GLN A 158 9.07 -3.62 -20.62
CA GLN A 158 8.78 -4.99 -20.98
C GLN A 158 9.07 -5.82 -19.74
N ALA A 159 8.02 -6.10 -18.97
CA ALA A 159 8.08 -6.99 -17.83
C ALA A 159 8.79 -8.28 -18.26
N GLY A 160 9.97 -8.50 -17.68
CA GLY A 160 10.75 -9.68 -17.92
C GLY A 160 10.17 -10.88 -17.17
N ILE A 161 10.63 -12.07 -17.54
CA ILE A 161 10.26 -13.31 -16.85
C ILE A 161 10.55 -13.23 -15.34
N LEU A 162 11.59 -12.50 -14.95
CA LEU A 162 11.94 -12.26 -13.54
C LEU A 162 10.88 -11.42 -12.79
N ASP A 163 10.28 -10.44 -13.46
CA ASP A 163 9.26 -9.60 -12.83
C ASP A 163 7.98 -10.41 -12.56
N TYR A 164 7.61 -11.28 -13.51
CA TYR A 164 6.51 -12.22 -13.33
C TYR A 164 6.79 -13.27 -12.24
N SER A 165 8.03 -13.75 -12.12
CA SER A 165 8.37 -14.73 -11.09
C SER A 165 8.31 -14.12 -9.70
N ILE A 166 8.81 -12.89 -9.53
CA ILE A 166 8.72 -12.14 -8.26
C ILE A 166 7.26 -11.87 -7.92
N LEU A 167 6.46 -11.38 -8.88
CA LEU A 167 5.03 -11.13 -8.68
C LEU A 167 4.30 -12.40 -8.22
N SER A 168 4.57 -13.54 -8.85
CA SER A 168 3.97 -14.82 -8.49
C SER A 168 4.30 -15.23 -7.05
N VAL A 169 5.57 -15.12 -6.63
CA VAL A 169 5.99 -15.44 -5.25
C VAL A 169 5.30 -14.53 -4.23
N VAL A 170 5.20 -13.24 -4.52
CA VAL A 170 4.52 -12.28 -3.65
C VAL A 170 3.02 -12.62 -3.53
N MET A 171 2.36 -12.94 -4.64
CA MET A 171 0.95 -13.31 -4.62
C MET A 171 0.69 -14.61 -3.85
N LEU A 172 1.57 -15.61 -3.99
CA LEU A 172 1.49 -16.84 -3.19
C LEU A 172 1.66 -16.55 -1.70
N PHE A 173 2.67 -15.76 -1.32
CA PHE A 173 2.89 -15.36 0.07
C PHE A 173 1.68 -14.64 0.65
N ILE A 174 1.10 -13.68 -0.08
CA ILE A 174 -0.12 -12.97 0.36
C ILE A 174 -1.27 -13.97 0.52
N SER A 175 -1.45 -14.89 -0.43
CA SER A 175 -2.54 -15.88 -0.37
C SER A 175 -2.42 -16.83 0.84
N ASP A 176 -1.20 -17.26 1.20
CA ASP A 176 -0.96 -18.12 2.35
C ASP A 176 -1.22 -17.38 3.67
N ASN A 177 -0.77 -16.13 3.77
CA ASN A 177 -1.03 -15.29 4.94
C ASN A 177 -2.52 -14.99 5.10
N LEU A 178 -3.23 -14.70 4.01
CA LEU A 178 -4.68 -14.51 4.03
C LEU A 178 -5.42 -15.80 4.42
N CYS A 179 -5.01 -16.95 3.89
CA CYS A 179 -5.61 -18.25 4.21
C CYS A 179 -5.45 -18.59 5.70
N ASN A 180 -4.24 -18.45 6.24
CA ASN A 180 -3.98 -18.65 7.66
C ASN A 180 -4.81 -17.69 8.52
N THR A 181 -4.86 -16.41 8.15
CA THR A 181 -5.67 -15.41 8.84
C THR A 181 -7.15 -15.82 8.88
N ILE A 182 -7.72 -16.25 7.75
CA ILE A 182 -9.11 -16.71 7.68
C ILE A 182 -9.34 -17.95 8.56
N ILE A 183 -8.41 -18.93 8.55
CA ILE A 183 -8.50 -20.12 9.41
C ILE A 183 -8.52 -19.72 10.89
N TYR A 184 -7.64 -18.82 11.32
CA TYR A 184 -7.63 -18.30 12.68
C TYR A 184 -8.97 -17.64 13.08
N TYR A 185 -9.56 -16.85 12.17
CA TYR A 185 -10.87 -16.25 12.42
C TYR A 185 -12.00 -17.28 12.50
N LEU A 186 -11.99 -18.31 11.65
CA LEU A 186 -13.00 -19.38 11.68
C LEU A 186 -12.91 -20.21 12.97
N GLU A 187 -11.71 -20.56 13.40
CA GLU A 187 -11.50 -21.31 14.66
C GLU A 187 -11.92 -20.49 15.89
N SER A 188 -11.68 -19.17 15.86
CA SER A 188 -12.18 -18.25 16.89
C SER A 188 -13.71 -18.24 16.96
N MET A 189 -14.40 -18.25 15.82
CA MET A 189 -15.87 -18.26 15.75
C MET A 189 -16.48 -19.55 16.33
N GLU A 190 -15.86 -20.72 16.13
CA GLU A 190 -16.33 -21.97 16.72
C GLU A 190 -16.23 -21.95 18.27
N SER A 191 -15.19 -21.32 18.82
CA SER A 191 -15.02 -21.15 20.27
C SER A 191 -16.14 -20.32 20.91
N TYR A 192 -16.64 -19.28 20.23
CA TYR A 192 -17.79 -18.49 20.71
C TYR A 192 -19.10 -19.28 20.72
N THR A 193 -19.30 -20.22 19.78
CA THR A 193 -20.47 -21.11 19.80
C THR A 193 -20.43 -22.18 20.89
N GLY A 194 -19.23 -22.60 21.31
CA GLY A 194 -19.02 -23.55 22.41
C GLY A 194 -19.37 -22.99 23.80
N CYS A 195 -19.07 -21.72 24.06
CA CYS A 195 -19.41 -21.07 25.34
C CYS A 195 -20.92 -20.87 25.53
N SER A 196 -21.70 -20.76 24.46
CA SER A 196 -23.17 -20.61 24.53
C SER A 196 -23.90 -21.91 24.92
N LEU A 197 -23.30 -23.08 24.63
CA LEU A 197 -23.90 -24.38 24.93
C LEU A 197 -23.50 -24.94 26.30
N GLN A 198 -22.29 -24.67 26.79
CA GLN A 198 -21.92 -25.07 28.17
C GLN A 198 -22.65 -24.26 29.25
N GLY A 199 -22.91 -22.95 29.01
CA GLY A 199 -23.72 -22.14 29.92
C GLY A 199 -25.19 -22.58 29.99
N LYS A 200 -25.75 -23.06 28.87
CA LYS A 200 -27.15 -23.55 28.82
C LYS A 200 -27.33 -24.95 29.40
N ASN A 201 -26.33 -25.83 29.25
CA ASN A 201 -26.43 -27.18 29.81
C ASN A 201 -26.19 -27.20 31.34
N ALA A 202 -25.30 -26.36 31.87
CA ALA A 202 -25.12 -26.21 33.31
C ALA A 202 -26.35 -25.56 34.01
N ALA A 203 -27.06 -24.66 33.32
CA ALA A 203 -28.32 -24.09 33.83
C ALA A 203 -29.48 -25.09 33.76
N ARG A 204 -29.53 -25.95 32.73
CA ARG A 204 -30.60 -26.93 32.54
C ARG A 204 -30.47 -28.15 33.48
N GLU A 205 -29.25 -28.53 33.85
CA GLU A 205 -29.01 -29.61 34.81
C GLU A 205 -29.36 -29.18 36.25
N LYS A 206 -29.15 -27.91 36.62
CA LYS A 206 -29.65 -27.35 37.89
C LYS A 206 -31.18 -27.24 37.97
N THR A 207 -31.86 -27.03 36.84
CA THR A 207 -33.32 -26.91 36.83
C THR A 207 -34.03 -28.27 36.82
N LEU A 208 -33.38 -29.34 36.36
CA LEU A 208 -33.93 -30.70 36.37
C LEU A 208 -33.77 -31.41 37.73
N LEU A 209 -32.73 -31.09 38.50
CA LEU A 209 -32.60 -31.59 39.88
C LEU A 209 -33.64 -30.98 40.83
N ASP A 210 -34.04 -29.72 40.62
CA ASP A 210 -35.06 -29.05 41.46
C ASP A 210 -36.51 -29.43 41.08
N TYR A 211 -36.72 -30.02 39.90
CA TYR A 211 -38.04 -30.53 39.48
C TYR A 211 -38.28 -32.00 39.87
N SER A 212 -37.21 -32.77 40.11
CA SER A 212 -37.31 -34.16 40.57
C SER A 212 -37.69 -34.26 42.05
N ASP A 213 -37.27 -33.32 42.89
CA ASP A 213 -37.61 -33.30 44.33
C ASP A 213 -39.06 -32.84 44.62
N LYS A 214 -39.73 -32.22 43.63
CA LYS A 214 -41.14 -31.80 43.75
C LYS A 214 -42.17 -32.83 43.29
N ILE A 215 -41.76 -33.93 42.65
CA ILE A 215 -42.68 -34.98 42.14
C ILE A 215 -42.69 -36.24 43.03
N CYS A 216 -41.78 -36.37 43.99
CA CYS A 216 -41.76 -37.46 44.98
C CYS A 216 -42.27 -37.06 46.38
N GLY A 217 -43.09 -36.03 46.48
CA GLY A 217 -43.75 -35.62 47.72
C GLY A 217 -45.26 -35.89 47.68
N ASN A 218 -45.65 -37.17 47.78
CA ASN A 218 -46.95 -37.69 48.25
C ASN A 218 -47.46 -38.88 47.42
N SER A 219 -46.91 -40.07 47.66
CA SER A 219 -47.69 -41.33 47.71
C SER A 219 -46.74 -42.49 48.03
N LEU A 220 -47.08 -43.26 49.06
CA LEU A 220 -46.49 -44.58 49.28
C LEU A 220 -46.63 -45.42 48.01
N GLY A 221 -45.50 -45.72 47.37
CA GLY A 221 -45.42 -46.62 46.23
C GLY A 221 -43.97 -46.79 45.81
N GLN A 222 -43.42 -47.98 46.05
CA GLN A 222 -42.07 -48.36 45.59
C GLN A 222 -41.94 -48.12 44.08
N CYS A 223 -41.11 -47.16 43.68
CA CYS A 223 -40.63 -47.05 42.32
C CYS A 223 -39.38 -47.94 42.17
N ASN A 224 -39.59 -49.22 41.87
CA ASN A 224 -38.56 -50.04 41.24
C ASN A 224 -38.54 -49.68 39.76
N GLY A 225 -37.58 -48.85 39.37
CA GLY A 225 -37.28 -48.55 37.97
C GLY A 225 -35.83 -48.93 37.71
N ASP A 226 -35.63 -50.08 37.06
CA ASP A 226 -34.35 -50.47 36.48
C ASP A 226 -33.93 -49.43 35.44
N LEU A 227 -32.76 -48.82 35.65
CA LEU A 227 -32.10 -47.94 34.70
C LEU A 227 -31.41 -48.82 33.64
N ASP A 228 -32.07 -49.04 32.51
CA ASP A 228 -31.37 -49.60 31.34
C ASP A 228 -30.38 -48.56 30.76
N ARG A 229 -29.19 -49.04 30.41
CA ARG A 229 -27.98 -48.27 30.03
C ARG A 229 -28.03 -47.68 28.63
N GLN A 230 -29.21 -47.53 28.04
CA GLN A 230 -29.37 -46.94 26.71
C GLN A 230 -30.45 -45.86 26.79
N GLY A 231 -30.02 -44.64 27.09
CA GLY A 231 -30.87 -43.45 27.13
C GLY A 231 -31.53 -43.17 25.77
N GLN A 232 -32.64 -43.86 25.51
CA GLN A 232 -33.54 -43.56 24.40
C GLN A 232 -34.96 -43.49 24.92
N VAL A 233 -35.43 -42.26 25.09
CA VAL A 233 -36.85 -41.97 25.30
C VAL A 233 -37.53 -42.02 23.93
N TYR A 234 -38.30 -43.07 23.67
CA TYR A 234 -39.16 -43.15 22.49
C TYR A 234 -40.41 -42.31 22.72
N PHE A 235 -40.54 -41.19 22.00
CA PHE A 235 -41.81 -40.48 21.88
C PHE A 235 -42.69 -41.18 20.83
N LEU A 236 -43.65 -41.98 21.31
CA LEU A 236 -44.77 -42.46 20.49
C LEU A 236 -45.70 -41.27 20.18
N LYS A 237 -45.65 -40.76 18.95
CA LYS A 237 -46.68 -39.87 18.38
C LYS A 237 -47.92 -40.70 18.01
N TYR A 238 -49.01 -40.48 18.72
CA TYR A 238 -50.37 -40.81 18.26
C TYR A 238 -51.18 -39.52 18.09
N PHE A 239 -52.18 -39.61 17.20
CA PHE A 239 -53.20 -38.63 16.79
C PHE A 239 -52.93 -37.81 15.53
N SER A 240 -53.44 -38.32 14.40
CA SER A 240 -54.26 -37.52 13.49
C SER A 240 -55.72 -37.98 13.61
N ALA A 241 -56.61 -37.01 13.80
CA ALA A 241 -58.04 -37.16 13.59
C ALA A 241 -58.59 -35.82 13.08
N GLN A 242 -59.27 -35.92 11.93
CA GLN A 242 -60.29 -35.04 11.35
C GLN A 242 -59.90 -33.64 10.84
N GLN A 243 -59.99 -33.48 9.51
CA GLN A 243 -61.23 -33.02 8.90
C GLN A 243 -61.49 -33.75 7.57
#